data_AF-A0A0S8CJJ4-F1
#
_entry.id   AF-A0A0S8CJJ4-F1
#
_cell.length_a   1.000
_cell.length_b   1.000
_cell.length_c   1.000
_cell.angle_alpha   90.00
_cell.angle_beta   90.00
_cell.angle_gamma   90.00
#
_symmetry.space_group_name_H-M   'P 1'
#
loop_
_entity.id
_entity.type
_entity.pdbx_description
1 polymer ?
#
loop_
_entity_poly.entity_id
_entity_poly.type
_entity_poly.pdbx_seq_one_letter_code
_entity_poly.pdbx_strand_id
1 'polypeptide(L)'
;LEGRIENIGKIPIIGLLAKYTLFDEDGRTLTIEECEITPDTILPGEKGRYMHNFRITGGHLRSYVCWFITKNGHEFEYLEGSGEEEPVFFYEMDIEEAAADINLPPVPFESYVIPLHEDIRNTTLTLLSDVPKDINSDAASWKIWKIHNWVANNIKYVSDPFGFEYMAYPYETLESKAGDCDDYAVLLASMYESSGLDAMIAFVDVSGDSKVDHVTCLIYYPQSATSFLEEEEIIINSQGMSYPLGKQDLEYILGTDTLIPDKTSDAYDDYQEGIWIVADPPFAIETSMVGYILHKPYVILAVSDVGS
;
A
#
# COMPACT_ATOMS: atom_id res chain seq x y z
N LEU A 1 9.90 -32.09 -9.43
CA LEU A 1 8.46 -31.77 -9.50
C LEU A 1 8.34 -30.28 -9.74
N GLU A 2 7.66 -29.87 -10.80
CA GLU A 2 7.32 -28.45 -11.05
C GLU A 2 5.81 -28.29 -10.85
N GLY A 3 5.39 -27.17 -10.28
CA GLY A 3 3.97 -26.86 -10.15
C GLY A 3 3.70 -25.37 -10.25
N ARG A 4 2.43 -25.05 -10.46
CA ARG A 4 1.92 -23.67 -10.53
C ARG A 4 0.76 -23.54 -9.59
N ILE A 5 0.64 -22.36 -8.99
CA ILE A 5 -0.47 -22.00 -8.12
C ILE A 5 -1.05 -20.67 -8.60
N GLU A 6 -2.36 -20.52 -8.57
CA GLU A 6 -3.06 -19.28 -8.90
C GLU A 6 -3.94 -18.87 -7.72
N ASN A 7 -3.84 -17.60 -7.35
CA ASN A 7 -4.70 -17.03 -6.33
C ASN A 7 -6.00 -16.57 -6.98
N ILE A 8 -7.09 -17.32 -6.84
CA ILE A 8 -8.41 -16.85 -7.31
C ILE A 8 -9.24 -16.23 -6.18
N GLY A 9 -8.69 -16.18 -4.96
CA GLY A 9 -9.29 -15.50 -3.81
C GLY A 9 -9.11 -13.98 -3.89
N LYS A 10 -9.68 -13.28 -2.91
CA LYS A 10 -9.65 -11.82 -2.81
C LYS A 10 -8.48 -11.26 -1.99
N ILE A 11 -7.67 -12.14 -1.38
CA ILE A 11 -6.61 -11.76 -0.43
C ILE A 11 -5.26 -12.28 -0.96
N PRO A 12 -4.15 -11.51 -0.86
CA PRO A 12 -2.82 -11.99 -1.20
C PRO A 12 -2.40 -13.24 -0.42
N ILE A 13 -1.74 -14.18 -1.10
CA ILE A 13 -1.10 -15.33 -0.46
C ILE A 13 0.35 -14.97 -0.19
N ILE A 14 0.77 -14.97 1.08
CA ILE A 14 2.12 -14.57 1.51
C ILE A 14 2.83 -15.74 2.20
N GLY A 15 4.09 -15.98 1.87
CA GLY A 15 4.94 -16.94 2.60
C GLY A 15 4.49 -18.39 2.43
N LEU A 16 4.06 -18.76 1.23
CA LEU A 16 3.53 -20.10 0.97
C LEU A 16 4.68 -21.10 0.78
N LEU A 17 4.65 -22.18 1.55
CA LEU A 17 5.57 -23.31 1.46
C LEU A 17 4.87 -24.51 0.83
N ALA A 18 5.52 -25.18 -0.10
CA ALA A 18 5.10 -26.49 -0.59
C ALA A 18 5.89 -27.58 0.16
N LYS A 19 5.19 -28.46 0.86
CA LYS A 19 5.75 -29.59 1.61
C LYS A 19 5.38 -30.90 0.95
N TYR A 20 6.36 -31.76 0.71
CA TYR A 20 6.17 -33.03 0.03
C TYR A 20 6.40 -34.19 0.97
N THR A 21 5.50 -35.16 0.95
CA THR A 21 5.71 -36.48 1.55
C THR A 21 5.82 -37.50 0.43
N LEU A 22 6.96 -38.18 0.33
CA LEU A 22 7.22 -39.17 -0.72
C LEU A 22 6.97 -40.59 -0.21
N PHE A 23 6.39 -41.46 -1.03
CA PHE A 23 6.06 -42.85 -0.68
C PHE A 23 6.69 -43.86 -1.65
N ASP A 24 7.20 -44.97 -1.08
CA ASP A 24 7.73 -46.09 -1.85
C ASP A 24 6.63 -47.05 -2.37
N GLU A 25 7.04 -48.11 -3.06
CA GLU A 25 6.13 -49.13 -3.61
C GLU A 25 5.25 -49.82 -2.55
N ASP A 26 5.75 -49.93 -1.31
CA ASP A 26 5.08 -50.51 -0.15
C ASP A 26 4.23 -49.48 0.62
N GLY A 27 4.20 -48.22 0.19
CA GLY A 27 3.50 -47.12 0.85
C GLY A 27 4.22 -46.57 2.08
N ARG A 28 5.53 -46.85 2.25
CA ARG A 28 6.32 -46.29 3.35
C ARG A 28 6.81 -44.89 2.99
N THR A 29 6.79 -44.00 3.97
CA THR A 29 7.34 -42.64 3.83
C THR A 29 8.85 -42.68 3.63
N LEU A 30 9.32 -42.09 2.53
CA LEU A 30 10.74 -41.99 2.17
C LEU A 30 11.39 -40.71 2.71
N THR A 31 10.74 -39.55 2.54
CA THR A 31 11.24 -38.25 3.03
C THR A 31 10.11 -37.23 3.16
N ILE A 32 10.36 -36.17 3.94
CA ILE A 32 9.54 -34.95 4.01
C ILE A 32 10.47 -33.77 3.70
N GLU A 33 10.09 -32.93 2.74
CA GLU A 33 10.89 -31.77 2.30
C GLU A 33 9.97 -30.57 2.04
N GLU A 34 10.50 -29.36 2.21
CA GLU A 34 9.79 -28.10 2.05
C GLU A 34 10.50 -27.22 1.00
N CYS A 35 9.74 -26.48 0.19
CA CYS A 35 10.28 -25.39 -0.63
C CYS A 35 9.38 -24.18 -0.65
N GLU A 36 10.03 -23.02 -0.69
CA GLU A 36 9.40 -21.73 -0.91
C GLU A 36 8.86 -21.62 -2.34
N ILE A 37 7.72 -20.94 -2.46
CA ILE A 37 7.10 -20.62 -3.74
C ILE A 37 7.61 -19.25 -4.20
N THR A 38 7.83 -19.08 -5.51
CA THR A 38 8.26 -17.80 -6.08
C THR A 38 7.20 -17.28 -7.06
N PRO A 39 6.76 -16.02 -6.92
CA PRO A 39 7.10 -15.06 -5.87
C PRO A 39 6.59 -15.48 -4.47
N ASP A 40 7.23 -14.95 -3.43
CA ASP A 40 6.87 -15.18 -2.01
C ASP A 40 5.51 -14.54 -1.62
N THR A 41 4.98 -13.70 -2.50
CA THR A 41 3.63 -13.14 -2.41
C THR A 41 2.93 -13.31 -3.75
N ILE A 42 1.70 -13.82 -3.74
CA ILE A 42 0.87 -14.03 -4.93
C ILE A 42 -0.43 -13.23 -4.74
N LEU A 43 -0.58 -12.12 -5.46
CA LEU A 43 -1.77 -11.27 -5.35
C LEU A 43 -3.01 -11.94 -5.98
N PRO A 44 -4.24 -11.50 -5.64
CA PRO A 44 -5.45 -11.93 -6.33
C PRO A 44 -5.33 -11.85 -7.86
N GLY A 45 -5.62 -12.95 -8.55
CA GLY A 45 -5.49 -13.09 -10.00
C GLY A 45 -4.07 -13.38 -10.51
N GLU A 46 -3.05 -13.39 -9.64
CA GLU A 46 -1.69 -13.72 -10.03
C GLU A 46 -1.37 -15.22 -9.91
N LYS A 47 -0.31 -15.64 -10.61
CA LYS A 47 0.18 -17.03 -10.62
C LYS A 47 1.58 -17.12 -10.02
N GLY A 48 1.76 -17.97 -9.02
CA GLY A 48 3.04 -18.39 -8.49
C GLY A 48 3.57 -19.67 -9.14
N ARG A 49 4.88 -19.90 -9.05
CA ARG A 49 5.53 -21.14 -9.48
C ARG A 49 6.42 -21.69 -8.38
N TYR A 50 6.51 -23.01 -8.33
CA TYR A 50 7.47 -23.70 -7.48
C TYR A 50 8.10 -24.86 -8.22
N MET A 51 9.38 -25.10 -7.93
CA MET A 51 10.14 -26.21 -8.50
C MET A 51 10.94 -26.85 -7.39
N HIS A 52 10.75 -28.15 -7.20
CA HIS A 52 11.53 -28.92 -6.24
C HIS A 52 12.22 -30.10 -6.93
N ASN A 53 13.53 -30.20 -6.74
CA ASN A 53 14.36 -31.28 -7.28
C ASN A 53 14.73 -32.25 -6.15
N PHE A 54 14.13 -33.44 -6.17
CA PHE A 54 14.44 -34.49 -5.19
C PHE A 54 15.50 -35.45 -5.75
N ARG A 55 16.35 -35.98 -4.87
CA ARG A 55 17.26 -37.07 -5.19
C ARG A 55 17.00 -38.26 -4.27
N ILE A 56 16.46 -39.33 -4.84
CA ILE A 56 16.17 -40.57 -4.09
C ILE A 56 17.42 -41.45 -4.14
N THR A 57 17.97 -41.79 -2.98
CA THR A 57 19.23 -42.54 -2.85
C THR A 57 19.03 -44.04 -2.63
N GLY A 58 17.78 -44.52 -2.57
CA GLY A 58 17.39 -45.94 -2.58
C GLY A 58 15.87 -46.13 -2.65
N GLY A 59 15.43 -47.16 -3.39
CA GLY A 59 14.00 -47.44 -3.65
C GLY A 59 13.45 -46.78 -4.93
N HIS A 60 12.20 -47.11 -5.29
CA HIS A 60 11.45 -46.48 -6.37
C HIS A 60 10.34 -45.60 -5.78
N LEU A 61 10.21 -44.36 -6.28
CA LEU A 61 9.10 -43.48 -5.92
C LEU A 61 7.83 -44.01 -6.58
N ARG A 62 6.83 -44.36 -5.77
CA ARG A 62 5.52 -44.76 -6.29
C ARG A 62 4.57 -43.58 -6.32
N SER A 63 4.44 -42.89 -5.19
CA SER A 63 3.57 -41.73 -5.07
C SER A 63 4.14 -40.64 -4.17
N TYR A 64 3.53 -39.47 -4.23
CA TYR A 64 3.81 -38.38 -3.32
C TYR A 64 2.52 -37.66 -2.95
N VAL A 65 2.50 -37.02 -1.79
CA VAL A 65 1.47 -36.06 -1.37
C VAL A 65 2.13 -34.70 -1.18
N CYS A 66 1.54 -33.66 -1.75
CA CYS A 66 1.96 -32.28 -1.54
C CYS A 66 1.00 -31.60 -0.55
N TRP A 67 1.55 -30.77 0.32
CA TRP A 67 0.82 -29.89 1.21
C TRP A 67 1.25 -28.47 0.92
N PHE A 68 0.31 -27.54 0.94
CA PHE A 68 0.64 -26.13 0.95
C PHE A 68 0.46 -25.61 2.36
N ILE A 69 1.50 -24.98 2.89
CA ILE A 69 1.53 -24.46 4.24
C ILE A 69 1.72 -22.96 4.14
N THR A 70 0.73 -22.21 4.58
CA THR A 70 0.88 -20.76 4.68
C THR A 70 1.85 -20.43 5.82
N LYS A 71 2.40 -19.21 5.83
CA LYS A 71 3.25 -18.73 6.94
C LYS A 71 2.59 -18.86 8.32
N ASN A 72 1.26 -18.92 8.37
CA ASN A 72 0.48 -19.05 9.60
C ASN A 72 0.23 -20.51 10.01
N GLY A 73 0.81 -21.49 9.29
CA GLY A 73 0.69 -22.91 9.60
C GLY A 73 -0.63 -23.55 9.18
N HIS A 74 -1.43 -22.88 8.34
CA HIS A 74 -2.59 -23.51 7.73
C HIS A 74 -2.10 -24.46 6.64
N GLU A 75 -2.37 -25.74 6.82
CA GLU A 75 -2.04 -26.79 5.87
C GLU A 75 -3.25 -27.08 4.98
N PHE A 76 -3.06 -27.02 3.68
CA PHE A 76 -4.04 -27.46 2.69
C PHE A 76 -3.47 -28.68 1.98
N GLU A 77 -4.19 -29.79 2.05
CA GLU A 77 -3.81 -31.03 1.38
C GLU A 77 -4.00 -30.89 -0.12
N TYR A 78 -2.95 -31.22 -0.89
CA TYR A 78 -3.04 -31.24 -2.34
C TYR A 78 -2.36 -32.47 -2.95
N LEU A 79 -3.22 -33.41 -3.37
CA LEU A 79 -3.01 -34.42 -4.40
C LEU A 79 -1.97 -35.53 -4.17
N GLU A 80 -2.42 -36.76 -4.46
CA GLU A 80 -1.59 -37.95 -4.64
C GLU A 80 -1.17 -38.07 -6.12
N GLY A 81 0.13 -37.94 -6.42
CA GLY A 81 0.67 -38.12 -7.78
C GLY A 81 1.44 -39.44 -7.92
N SER A 82 1.51 -40.03 -9.12
CA SER A 82 2.32 -41.24 -9.40
C SER A 82 3.62 -40.92 -10.13
N GLY A 83 4.72 -41.58 -9.75
CA GLY A 83 6.10 -41.26 -10.16
C GLY A 83 6.49 -41.45 -11.65
N GLU A 84 5.55 -41.63 -12.58
CA GLU A 84 5.82 -41.93 -13.99
C GLU A 84 5.62 -40.77 -14.99
N GLU A 85 5.03 -39.64 -14.58
CA GLU A 85 4.75 -38.50 -15.50
C GLU A 85 5.47 -37.21 -15.09
N GLU A 86 5.91 -36.41 -16.08
CA GLU A 86 6.35 -35.02 -15.86
C GLU A 86 5.13 -34.22 -15.38
N PRO A 87 5.11 -33.78 -14.11
CA PRO A 87 3.93 -33.15 -13.56
C PRO A 87 3.90 -31.69 -14.00
N VAL A 88 2.95 -31.34 -14.87
CA VAL A 88 2.57 -29.95 -15.15
C VAL A 88 1.12 -29.81 -14.73
N PHE A 89 0.89 -29.11 -13.63
CA PHE A 89 -0.45 -28.95 -13.06
C PHE A 89 -0.85 -27.47 -12.97
N PHE A 90 -2.14 -27.22 -13.16
CA PHE A 90 -2.80 -25.93 -13.03
C PHE A 90 -3.82 -26.05 -11.90
N TYR A 91 -3.80 -25.12 -10.94
CA TYR A 91 -4.77 -25.10 -9.84
C TYR A 91 -5.26 -23.69 -9.58
N GLU A 92 -6.57 -23.58 -9.33
CA GLU A 92 -7.30 -22.38 -8.93
C GLU A 92 -7.74 -22.56 -7.47
N MET A 93 -7.30 -21.68 -6.57
CA MET A 93 -7.60 -21.75 -5.13
C MET A 93 -8.50 -20.61 -4.63
N ASP A 94 -9.71 -20.94 -4.20
CA ASP A 94 -10.67 -19.98 -3.60
C ASP A 94 -10.49 -19.94 -2.08
N ILE A 95 -9.86 -18.88 -1.56
CA ILE A 95 -9.60 -18.71 -0.12
C ILE A 95 -10.60 -17.69 0.44
N GLU A 96 -11.80 -18.16 0.79
CA GLU A 96 -12.75 -17.36 1.61
C GLU A 96 -12.67 -17.70 3.11
N GLU A 97 -12.21 -18.90 3.51
CA GLU A 97 -12.32 -19.38 4.91
C GLU A 97 -11.03 -19.31 5.77
N ALA A 98 -9.84 -19.05 5.20
CA ALA A 98 -8.60 -18.98 5.98
C ALA A 98 -8.34 -17.61 6.64
N ALA A 99 -9.11 -16.59 6.28
CA ALA A 99 -8.96 -15.21 6.78
C ALA A 99 -9.66 -14.95 8.13
N ALA A 100 -10.35 -15.95 8.70
CA ALA A 100 -11.24 -15.77 9.85
C ALA A 100 -10.56 -15.73 11.23
N ASP A 101 -9.24 -15.95 11.33
CA ASP A 101 -8.49 -15.81 12.59
C ASP A 101 -7.34 -14.80 12.41
N ILE A 102 -7.68 -13.51 12.56
CA ILE A 102 -6.80 -12.36 12.37
C ILE A 102 -5.84 -12.26 13.57
N ASN A 103 -4.65 -12.86 13.40
CA ASN A 103 -3.43 -12.52 14.13
C ASN A 103 -2.22 -12.54 13.16
N LEU A 104 -2.45 -12.11 11.91
CA LEU A 104 -1.35 -11.70 11.05
C LEU A 104 -0.68 -10.49 11.73
N PRO A 105 0.67 -10.43 11.80
CA PRO A 105 1.31 -9.15 12.07
C PRO A 105 0.79 -8.15 11.02
N PRO A 106 0.44 -6.91 11.41
CA PRO A 106 -0.09 -5.94 10.48
C PRO A 106 0.88 -5.81 9.31
N VAL A 107 0.35 -5.98 8.09
CA VAL A 107 1.10 -5.73 6.88
C VAL A 107 1.50 -4.25 6.91
N PRO A 108 2.80 -3.91 6.75
CA PRO A 108 3.24 -2.52 6.88
C PRO A 108 2.56 -1.61 5.84
N PHE A 109 2.20 -0.38 6.24
CA PHE A 109 1.53 0.60 5.38
C PHE A 109 2.29 0.84 4.07
N GLU A 110 3.61 0.82 4.12
CA GLU A 110 4.51 1.01 2.98
C GLU A 110 4.22 0.01 1.85
N SER A 111 3.77 -1.20 2.19
CA SER A 111 3.50 -2.25 1.19
C SER A 111 2.16 -2.10 0.46
N TYR A 112 1.27 -1.22 0.95
CA TYR A 112 0.04 -0.84 0.25
C TYR A 112 0.26 0.33 -0.71
N VAL A 113 1.37 1.06 -0.57
CA VAL A 113 1.72 2.18 -1.46
C VAL A 113 2.31 1.63 -2.75
N ILE A 114 1.52 1.66 -3.83
CA ILE A 114 1.86 1.06 -5.14
C ILE A 114 1.81 2.10 -6.27
N PRO A 115 2.77 3.04 -6.31
CA PRO A 115 2.75 4.19 -7.21
C PRO A 115 2.85 3.84 -8.70
N LEU A 116 3.39 2.66 -9.01
CA LEU A 116 3.57 2.19 -10.39
C LEU A 116 2.40 1.35 -10.91
N HIS A 117 1.37 1.10 -10.09
CA HIS A 117 0.17 0.43 -10.57
C HIS A 117 -0.51 1.26 -11.66
N GLU A 118 -0.97 0.63 -12.73
CA GLU A 118 -1.42 1.33 -13.94
C GLU A 118 -2.59 2.29 -13.69
N ASP A 119 -3.55 1.87 -12.87
CA ASP A 119 -4.71 2.71 -12.52
C ASP A 119 -4.30 3.95 -11.74
N ILE A 120 -3.34 3.83 -10.82
CA ILE A 120 -2.81 4.95 -10.05
C ILE A 120 -2.08 5.89 -10.99
N ARG A 121 -1.10 5.38 -11.73
CA ARG A 121 -0.25 6.20 -12.59
C ARG A 121 -1.04 6.91 -13.69
N ASN A 122 -1.97 6.21 -14.34
CA ASN A 122 -2.79 6.78 -15.41
C ASN A 122 -3.78 7.82 -14.87
N THR A 123 -4.41 7.57 -13.72
CA THR A 123 -5.31 8.54 -13.08
C THR A 123 -4.55 9.80 -12.69
N THR A 124 -3.41 9.66 -12.02
CA THR A 124 -2.55 10.79 -11.62
C THR A 124 -2.08 11.60 -12.83
N LEU A 125 -1.57 10.96 -13.89
CA LEU A 125 -1.11 11.67 -15.08
C LEU A 125 -2.23 12.39 -15.82
N THR A 126 -3.40 11.75 -15.94
CA THR A 126 -4.57 12.36 -16.58
C THR A 126 -5.01 13.60 -15.82
N LEU A 127 -5.09 13.49 -14.49
CA LEU A 127 -5.39 14.60 -13.60
C LEU A 127 -4.42 15.78 -13.80
N LEU A 128 -3.12 15.52 -13.77
CA LEU A 128 -2.08 16.56 -13.82
C LEU A 128 -1.95 17.23 -15.20
N SER A 129 -2.51 16.61 -16.24
CA SER A 129 -2.49 17.16 -17.61
C SER A 129 -3.40 18.40 -17.80
N ASP A 130 -4.39 18.58 -16.91
CA ASP A 130 -5.34 19.70 -16.93
C ASP A 130 -4.82 20.91 -16.14
N VAL A 131 -3.65 21.42 -16.54
CA VAL A 131 -2.95 22.54 -15.92
C VAL A 131 -3.26 23.88 -16.60
N PRO A 132 -3.55 24.94 -15.84
CA PRO A 132 -3.67 26.30 -16.39
C PRO A 132 -2.37 26.75 -17.06
N LYS A 133 -2.49 27.55 -18.12
CA LYS A 133 -1.34 28.00 -18.94
C LYS A 133 -0.27 28.76 -18.15
N ASP A 134 -0.67 29.43 -17.08
CA ASP A 134 0.21 30.29 -16.30
C ASP A 134 0.85 29.55 -15.10
N ILE A 135 0.59 28.24 -14.97
CA ILE A 135 1.17 27.38 -13.93
C ILE A 135 2.13 26.41 -14.59
N ASN A 136 3.32 26.25 -13.99
CA ASN A 136 4.24 25.20 -14.41
C ASN A 136 3.64 23.83 -14.07
N SER A 137 3.41 23.00 -15.08
CA SER A 137 2.81 21.66 -14.93
C SER A 137 3.63 20.71 -14.06
N ASP A 138 4.92 20.98 -13.89
CA ASP A 138 5.82 20.19 -13.06
C ASP A 138 6.05 20.81 -11.67
N ALA A 139 5.42 21.94 -11.35
CA ALA A 139 5.52 22.55 -10.02
C ALA A 139 4.95 21.61 -8.95
N ALA A 140 5.69 21.45 -7.85
CA ALA A 140 5.26 20.63 -6.72
C ALA A 140 3.91 21.11 -6.17
N SER A 141 3.75 22.43 -5.95
CA SER A 141 2.50 23.05 -5.47
C SER A 141 1.29 22.69 -6.34
N TRP A 142 1.43 22.69 -7.67
CA TRP A 142 0.37 22.27 -8.58
C TRP A 142 0.00 20.81 -8.41
N LYS A 143 1.00 19.92 -8.37
CA LYS A 143 0.78 18.47 -8.20
C LYS A 143 0.10 18.18 -6.87
N ILE A 144 0.61 18.77 -5.79
CA ILE A 144 0.09 18.67 -4.43
C ILE A 144 -1.39 19.08 -4.42
N TRP A 145 -1.68 20.31 -4.86
CA TRP A 145 -3.03 20.86 -4.81
C TRP A 145 -4.00 20.05 -5.68
N LYS A 146 -3.63 19.73 -6.92
CA LYS A 146 -4.53 19.07 -7.88
C LYS A 146 -4.89 17.64 -7.44
N ILE A 147 -3.93 16.88 -6.92
CA ILE A 147 -4.16 15.52 -6.41
C ILE A 147 -5.05 15.57 -5.17
N HIS A 148 -4.70 16.38 -4.17
CA HIS A 148 -5.50 16.57 -2.96
C HIS A 148 -6.95 16.94 -3.29
N ASN A 149 -7.13 18.00 -4.08
CA ASN A 149 -8.44 18.51 -4.45
C ASN A 149 -9.27 17.46 -5.20
N TRP A 150 -8.66 16.65 -6.06
CA TRP A 150 -9.40 15.59 -6.75
C TRP A 150 -9.83 14.48 -5.80
N VAL A 151 -8.93 13.97 -4.96
CA VAL A 151 -9.26 12.91 -3.98
C VAL A 151 -10.38 13.40 -3.07
N ALA A 152 -10.27 14.61 -2.53
CA ALA A 152 -11.26 15.22 -1.65
C ALA A 152 -12.67 15.34 -2.26
N ASN A 153 -12.76 15.54 -3.58
CA ASN A 153 -14.04 15.71 -4.28
C ASN A 153 -14.57 14.42 -4.93
N ASN A 154 -13.75 13.38 -5.05
CA ASN A 154 -14.10 12.17 -5.80
C ASN A 154 -14.12 10.89 -4.95
N ILE A 155 -13.49 10.90 -3.78
CA ILE A 155 -13.53 9.79 -2.82
C ILE A 155 -14.46 10.19 -1.68
N LYS A 156 -15.32 9.26 -1.24
CA LYS A 156 -16.24 9.45 -0.12
C LYS A 156 -15.72 8.74 1.12
N TYR A 157 -15.76 9.43 2.25
CA TYR A 157 -15.46 8.79 3.52
C TYR A 157 -16.53 7.78 3.90
N VAL A 158 -16.14 6.53 4.09
CA VAL A 158 -17.00 5.42 4.52
C VAL A 158 -16.20 4.57 5.49
N SER A 159 -16.56 4.62 6.77
CA SER A 159 -15.93 3.80 7.81
C SER A 159 -16.10 2.31 7.56
N ASP A 160 -15.10 1.56 8.01
CA ASP A 160 -15.15 0.12 8.02
C ASP A 160 -16.33 -0.51 8.79
N PRO A 161 -16.70 -1.76 8.45
CA PRO A 161 -17.64 -2.54 9.24
C PRO A 161 -17.18 -2.67 10.69
N PHE A 162 -18.11 -2.42 11.62
CA PHE A 162 -17.80 -2.46 13.05
C PHE A 162 -17.09 -3.75 13.49
N GLY A 163 -15.89 -3.59 14.06
CA GLY A 163 -15.08 -4.69 14.59
C GLY A 163 -14.12 -5.33 13.59
N PHE A 164 -14.02 -4.78 12.38
CA PHE A 164 -13.06 -5.16 11.34
C PHE A 164 -12.30 -3.92 10.90
N GLU A 165 -11.01 -4.10 10.60
CA GLU A 165 -10.16 -3.10 9.97
C GLU A 165 -9.70 -3.70 8.64
N TYR A 166 -9.94 -2.99 7.54
CA TYR A 166 -9.51 -3.38 6.21
C TYR A 166 -8.90 -2.17 5.50
N MET A 167 -7.58 -2.23 5.35
CA MET A 167 -6.86 -1.29 4.50
C MET A 167 -6.98 -1.71 3.04
N ALA A 168 -7.64 -0.90 2.23
CA ALA A 168 -7.75 -1.14 0.80
C ALA A 168 -6.47 -0.73 0.08
N TYR A 169 -6.13 -1.47 -0.97
CA TYR A 169 -5.15 -1.01 -1.93
C TYR A 169 -5.66 0.25 -2.66
N PRO A 170 -4.77 1.13 -3.13
CA PRO A 170 -5.19 2.41 -3.70
C PRO A 170 -6.02 2.24 -4.98
N TYR A 171 -5.85 1.16 -5.75
CA TYR A 171 -6.70 0.88 -6.92
C TYR A 171 -8.12 0.47 -6.51
N GLU A 172 -8.30 -0.18 -5.36
CA GLU A 172 -9.62 -0.53 -4.83
C GLU A 172 -10.35 0.74 -4.39
N THR A 173 -9.68 1.67 -3.70
CA THR A 173 -10.24 2.98 -3.35
C THR A 173 -10.59 3.81 -4.59
N LEU A 174 -9.75 3.75 -5.65
CA LEU A 174 -10.05 4.39 -6.93
C LEU A 174 -11.29 3.78 -7.61
N GLU A 175 -11.47 2.46 -7.54
CA GLU A 175 -12.60 1.76 -8.14
C GLU A 175 -13.90 2.04 -7.36
N SER A 176 -13.87 1.86 -6.04
CA SER A 176 -15.02 2.02 -5.15
C SER A 176 -15.47 3.48 -4.99
N LYS A 177 -14.55 4.43 -5.16
CA LYS A 177 -14.72 5.86 -4.83
C LYS A 177 -15.10 6.08 -3.36
N ALA A 178 -14.69 5.19 -2.48
CA ALA A 178 -14.96 5.28 -1.05
C ALA A 178 -13.89 4.55 -0.22
N GLY A 179 -13.69 5.01 1.01
CA GLY A 179 -12.78 4.42 1.98
C GLY A 179 -12.72 5.25 3.26
N ASP A 180 -11.95 4.83 4.26
CA ASP A 180 -11.72 5.62 5.47
C ASP A 180 -10.28 6.16 5.60
N CYS A 181 -9.76 6.37 6.81
CA CYS A 181 -8.57 7.19 6.99
C CYS A 181 -7.30 6.56 6.38
N ASP A 182 -7.13 5.25 6.52
CA ASP A 182 -5.99 4.52 5.97
C ASP A 182 -6.06 4.42 4.43
N ASP A 183 -7.25 4.17 3.87
CA ASP A 183 -7.52 4.15 2.43
C ASP A 183 -7.15 5.48 1.77
N TYR A 184 -7.56 6.60 2.39
CA TYR A 184 -7.21 7.93 1.90
C TYR A 184 -5.69 8.16 1.96
N ALA A 185 -5.04 7.76 3.06
CA ALA A 185 -3.61 7.93 3.24
C ALA A 185 -2.82 7.15 2.19
N VAL A 186 -3.17 5.88 1.97
CA VAL A 186 -2.53 4.98 0.99
C VAL A 186 -2.77 5.45 -0.45
N LEU A 187 -3.99 5.87 -0.78
CA LEU A 187 -4.31 6.42 -2.10
C LEU A 187 -3.51 7.69 -2.39
N LEU A 188 -3.53 8.65 -1.46
CA LEU A 188 -2.81 9.90 -1.61
C LEU A 188 -1.30 9.66 -1.77
N ALA A 189 -0.70 8.88 -0.86
CA ALA A 189 0.71 8.54 -0.94
C ALA A 189 1.08 7.92 -2.30
N SER A 190 0.29 6.94 -2.76
CA SER A 190 0.52 6.29 -4.05
C SER A 190 0.41 7.26 -5.22
N MET A 191 -0.55 8.19 -5.20
CA MET A 191 -0.70 9.20 -6.25
C MET A 191 0.45 10.21 -6.23
N TYR A 192 0.89 10.69 -5.06
CA TYR A 192 2.00 11.62 -4.94
C TYR A 192 3.32 11.01 -5.42
N GLU A 193 3.67 9.82 -4.92
CA GLU A 193 4.83 9.03 -5.35
C GLU A 193 4.79 8.78 -6.87
N SER A 194 3.61 8.41 -7.40
CA SER A 194 3.45 8.20 -8.85
C SER A 194 3.74 9.45 -9.67
N SER A 195 3.66 10.66 -9.09
CA SER A 195 3.91 11.95 -9.76
C SER A 195 5.34 12.47 -9.61
N GLY A 196 6.19 11.74 -8.87
CA GLY A 196 7.55 12.13 -8.51
C GLY A 196 7.61 13.14 -7.37
N LEU A 197 6.63 13.10 -6.46
CA LEU A 197 6.69 13.78 -5.16
C LEU A 197 6.94 12.74 -4.08
N ASP A 198 7.67 13.13 -3.04
CA ASP A 198 7.91 12.25 -1.90
C ASP A 198 6.75 12.34 -0.90
N ALA A 199 6.28 11.18 -0.45
CA ALA A 199 5.20 11.05 0.51
C ALA A 199 5.61 10.21 1.73
N MET A 200 4.86 10.37 2.82
CA MET A 200 4.92 9.53 4.02
C MET A 200 3.51 9.24 4.51
N ILE A 201 3.37 8.18 5.29
CA ILE A 201 2.17 7.93 6.09
C ILE A 201 2.41 8.49 7.49
N ALA A 202 1.47 9.28 8.01
CA ALA A 202 1.52 9.82 9.37
C ALA A 202 0.43 9.22 10.25
N PHE A 203 0.83 8.84 11.46
CA PHE A 203 -0.04 8.32 12.50
C PHE A 203 -0.37 9.44 13.49
N VAL A 204 -1.65 9.73 13.67
CA VAL A 204 -2.12 10.96 14.29
C VAL A 204 -2.99 10.68 15.52
N ASP A 205 -2.73 11.42 16.59
CA ASP A 205 -3.62 11.56 17.75
C ASP A 205 -4.56 12.75 17.53
N VAL A 206 -5.84 12.43 17.41
CA VAL A 206 -6.92 13.41 17.19
C VAL A 206 -7.82 13.55 18.42
N SER A 207 -7.63 12.72 19.46
CA SER A 207 -8.40 12.72 20.69
C SER A 207 -7.68 13.40 21.86
N GLY A 208 -6.36 13.56 21.76
CA GLY A 208 -5.47 14.14 22.76
C GLY A 208 -5.04 13.15 23.85
N ASP A 209 -5.19 11.84 23.64
CA ASP A 209 -4.88 10.81 24.62
C ASP A 209 -3.51 10.13 24.40
N SER A 210 -2.74 10.64 23.44
CA SER A 210 -1.43 10.13 23.00
C SER A 210 -1.47 8.74 22.38
N LYS A 211 -2.62 8.34 21.81
CA LYS A 211 -2.74 7.15 20.97
C LYS A 211 -3.06 7.53 19.53
N VAL A 212 -2.73 6.61 18.63
CA VAL A 212 -3.07 6.73 17.21
C VAL A 212 -4.54 6.38 17.06
N ASP A 213 -5.32 7.35 16.57
CA ASP A 213 -6.74 7.19 16.27
C ASP A 213 -7.06 7.58 14.82
N HIS A 214 -6.07 8.05 14.07
CA HIS A 214 -6.20 8.52 12.69
C HIS A 214 -4.90 8.30 11.91
N VAL A 215 -5.04 8.16 10.60
CA VAL A 215 -3.91 8.01 9.66
C VAL A 215 -4.11 8.98 8.51
N THR A 216 -3.00 9.56 8.03
CA THR A 216 -3.01 10.53 6.95
C THR A 216 -1.75 10.42 6.08
N CYS A 217 -1.73 11.17 4.98
CA CYS A 217 -0.56 11.31 4.13
C CYS A 217 0.18 12.62 4.45
N LEU A 218 1.52 12.58 4.53
CA LEU A 218 2.37 13.76 4.42
C LEU A 218 3.00 13.81 3.04
N ILE A 219 3.20 15.03 2.53
CA ILE A 219 3.89 15.24 1.26
C ILE A 219 5.02 16.21 1.43
N TYR A 220 6.14 15.98 0.74
CA TYR A 220 7.26 16.91 0.78
C TYR A 220 7.05 18.08 -0.17
N TYR A 221 7.37 19.28 0.33
CA TYR A 221 7.46 20.50 -0.47
C TYR A 221 8.83 21.15 -0.22
N PRO A 222 9.64 21.41 -1.26
CA PRO A 222 11.06 21.77 -1.13
C PRO A 222 11.33 23.22 -0.71
N GLN A 223 10.30 23.97 -0.34
CA GLN A 223 10.45 25.35 0.12
C GLN A 223 9.67 25.56 1.42
N SER A 224 9.66 26.79 1.93
CA SER A 224 8.94 27.14 3.15
C SER A 224 7.41 27.07 3.00
N ALA A 225 6.71 26.95 4.14
CA ALA A 225 5.25 27.07 4.20
C ALA A 225 4.73 28.36 3.59
N THR A 226 5.40 29.49 3.83
CA THR A 226 5.01 30.77 3.21
C THR A 226 5.03 30.70 1.68
N SER A 227 6.06 30.07 1.12
CA SER A 227 6.20 29.91 -0.33
C SER A 227 5.12 28.98 -0.89
N PHE A 228 4.78 27.90 -0.17
CA PHE A 228 3.66 27.05 -0.53
C PHE A 228 2.34 27.84 -0.58
N LEU A 229 2.04 28.61 0.46
CA LEU A 229 0.82 29.42 0.56
C LEU A 229 0.70 30.45 -0.58
N GLU A 230 1.81 31.11 -0.94
CA GLU A 230 1.84 32.07 -2.06
C GLU A 230 1.59 31.39 -3.41
N GLU A 231 2.17 30.21 -3.65
CA GLU A 231 1.94 29.44 -4.87
C GLU A 231 0.52 28.87 -4.93
N GLU A 232 -0.01 28.37 -3.81
CA GLU A 232 -1.37 27.86 -3.71
C GLU A 232 -2.42 28.94 -3.96
N GLU A 233 -2.20 30.18 -3.48
CA GLU A 233 -3.08 31.31 -3.77
C GLU A 233 -3.18 31.58 -5.28
N ILE A 234 -2.06 31.50 -6.02
CA ILE A 234 -2.05 31.63 -7.48
C ILE A 234 -2.87 30.50 -8.12
N ILE A 235 -2.68 29.26 -7.65
CA ILE A 235 -3.40 28.09 -8.14
C ILE A 235 -4.92 28.27 -7.93
N ILE A 236 -5.36 28.55 -6.71
CA ILE A 236 -6.78 28.73 -6.36
C ILE A 236 -7.42 29.84 -7.21
N ASN A 237 -6.74 30.98 -7.33
CA ASN A 237 -7.22 32.10 -8.16
C ASN A 237 -7.32 31.71 -9.65
N SER A 238 -6.37 30.93 -10.18
CA SER A 238 -6.40 30.46 -11.57
C SER A 238 -7.59 29.54 -11.87
N GLN A 239 -8.12 28.86 -10.85
CA GLN A 239 -9.30 28.00 -10.94
C GLN A 239 -10.62 28.78 -10.78
N GLY A 240 -10.56 30.10 -10.61
CA GLY A 240 -11.73 30.93 -10.33
C GLY A 240 -12.34 30.69 -8.95
N MET A 241 -11.56 30.07 -8.04
CA MET A 241 -11.95 29.83 -6.66
C MET A 241 -11.53 31.02 -5.81
N SER A 242 -12.22 31.22 -4.69
CA SER A 242 -11.85 32.25 -3.71
C SER A 242 -11.11 31.59 -2.57
N TYR A 243 -9.94 32.11 -2.23
CA TYR A 243 -9.22 31.69 -1.04
C TYR A 243 -10.06 32.05 0.21
N PRO A 244 -10.34 31.12 1.13
CA PRO A 244 -11.15 31.42 2.29
C PRO A 244 -10.51 32.51 3.14
N LEU A 245 -11.34 33.44 3.57
CA LEU A 245 -10.91 34.64 4.27
C LEU A 245 -10.33 34.28 5.65
N GLY A 246 -9.02 34.52 5.79
CA GLY A 246 -8.25 34.31 7.00
C GLY A 246 -7.09 33.37 6.70
N LYS A 247 -5.84 33.87 6.85
CA LYS A 247 -4.66 33.01 6.78
C LYS A 247 -4.81 31.94 7.84
N GLN A 248 -5.18 30.74 7.42
CA GLN A 248 -5.24 29.58 8.29
C GLN A 248 -3.82 29.03 8.44
N ASP A 249 -3.55 28.45 9.61
CA ASP A 249 -2.26 27.84 9.89
C ASP A 249 -2.18 26.52 9.10
N LEU A 250 -1.28 26.47 8.12
CA LEU A 250 -0.93 25.25 7.42
C LEU A 250 -0.39 24.24 8.45
N GLU A 251 -0.94 23.04 8.47
CA GLU A 251 -0.42 21.92 9.24
C GLU A 251 0.70 21.25 8.45
N TYR A 252 1.90 21.31 9.01
CA TYR A 252 3.10 20.72 8.43
C TYR A 252 4.12 20.39 9.52
N ILE A 253 5.06 19.50 9.21
CA ILE A 253 6.28 19.30 10.00
C ILE A 253 7.49 19.79 9.21
N LEU A 254 8.54 20.24 9.90
CA LEU A 254 9.77 20.67 9.25
C LEU A 254 10.52 19.45 8.71
N GLY A 255 11.23 19.60 7.58
CA GLY A 255 12.12 18.54 7.09
C GLY A 255 13.23 18.15 8.09
N THR A 256 13.52 19.03 9.05
CA THR A 256 14.48 18.81 10.14
C THR A 256 13.85 18.23 11.43
N ASP A 257 12.56 17.90 11.41
CA ASP A 257 11.88 17.36 12.60
C ASP A 257 12.42 15.98 12.96
N THR A 258 12.47 15.66 14.26
CA THR A 258 12.92 14.35 14.76
C THR A 258 12.04 13.18 14.34
N LEU A 259 10.80 13.46 13.90
CA LEU A 259 9.92 12.45 13.33
C LEU A 259 10.35 12.02 11.93
N ILE A 260 11.02 12.90 11.17
CA ILE A 260 11.48 12.57 9.83
C ILE A 260 12.59 11.52 9.93
N PRO A 261 12.43 10.32 9.31
CA PRO A 261 13.42 9.27 9.41
C PRO A 261 14.78 9.75 8.90
N ASP A 262 15.81 9.48 9.69
CA ASP A 262 17.20 9.82 9.37
C ASP A 262 17.67 8.96 8.18
N LYS A 263 17.41 9.44 6.96
CA LYS A 263 17.96 8.83 5.74
C LYS A 263 19.46 9.12 5.77
N THR A 264 20.25 8.24 6.40
CA THR A 264 21.72 8.30 6.57
C THR A 264 22.56 8.32 5.26
N SER A 265 22.02 8.91 4.20
CA SER A 265 22.58 9.04 2.85
C SER A 265 22.48 10.50 2.38
N ASP A 266 23.22 10.83 1.32
CA ASP A 266 23.27 12.17 0.71
C ASP A 266 21.88 12.78 0.34
N ALA A 267 20.81 11.98 0.35
CA ALA A 267 19.41 12.42 0.17
C ALA A 267 18.84 13.26 1.34
N TYR A 268 19.48 13.28 2.52
CA TYR A 268 19.00 14.08 3.66
C TYR A 268 19.23 15.59 3.48
N ASP A 269 20.27 15.98 2.73
CA ASP A 269 20.50 17.38 2.38
C ASP A 269 19.33 17.95 1.58
N ASP A 270 18.60 17.11 0.83
CA ASP A 270 17.48 17.53 -0.01
C ASP A 270 16.25 17.95 0.81
N TYR A 271 16.04 17.44 2.03
CA TYR A 271 14.86 17.76 2.84
C TYR A 271 15.02 18.96 3.78
N GLN A 272 16.25 19.38 4.08
CA GLN A 272 16.56 20.37 5.13
C GLN A 272 15.86 21.71 4.96
N GLU A 273 15.60 22.11 3.71
CA GLU A 273 15.05 23.44 3.38
C GLU A 273 13.53 23.45 3.24
N GLY A 274 12.89 22.28 3.28
CA GLY A 274 11.48 22.11 2.97
C GLY A 274 10.59 21.75 4.18
N ILE A 275 9.34 21.46 3.85
CA ILE A 275 8.30 21.08 4.80
C ILE A 275 7.58 19.81 4.33
N TRP A 276 6.99 19.10 5.27
CA TRP A 276 6.09 17.99 5.02
C TRP A 276 4.67 18.42 5.35
N ILE A 277 3.85 18.66 4.32
CA ILE A 277 2.48 19.19 4.45
C ILE A 277 1.53 18.04 4.72
N VAL A 278 0.57 18.23 5.63
CA VAL A 278 -0.50 17.25 5.88
C VAL A 278 -1.51 17.25 4.74
N ALA A 279 -1.71 16.11 4.09
CA ALA A 279 -2.75 15.90 3.08
C ALA A 279 -3.87 15.03 3.67
N ASP A 280 -4.87 15.68 4.28
CA ASP A 280 -5.97 15.03 4.99
C ASP A 280 -7.34 15.58 4.55
N PRO A 281 -7.86 15.14 3.39
CA PRO A 281 -9.17 15.58 2.92
C PRO A 281 -10.32 15.35 3.91
N PRO A 282 -10.40 14.21 4.64
CA PRO A 282 -11.43 14.01 5.65
C PRO A 282 -11.51 15.11 6.71
N PHE A 283 -10.36 15.64 7.17
CA PHE A 283 -10.29 16.66 8.22
C PHE A 283 -9.98 18.08 7.72
N ALA A 284 -9.94 18.28 6.40
CA ALA A 284 -9.71 19.57 5.79
C ALA A 284 -10.87 20.56 6.07
N ILE A 285 -10.55 21.82 6.34
CA ILE A 285 -11.53 22.91 6.53
C ILE A 285 -12.34 23.12 5.25
N GLU A 286 -11.66 23.07 4.11
CA GLU A 286 -12.27 23.04 2.78
C GLU A 286 -11.58 21.95 1.96
N THR A 287 -12.37 21.12 1.27
CA THR A 287 -11.88 19.96 0.50
C THR A 287 -10.85 20.34 -0.57
N SER A 288 -10.87 21.58 -1.04
CA SER A 288 -9.93 22.11 -2.02
C SER A 288 -8.63 22.69 -1.46
N MET A 289 -8.39 22.59 -0.16
CA MET A 289 -7.22 23.18 0.48
C MET A 289 -6.42 22.11 1.23
N VAL A 290 -5.12 22.02 0.92
CA VAL A 290 -4.22 21.01 1.48
C VAL A 290 -3.47 21.55 2.70
N GLY A 291 -3.42 20.77 3.77
CA GLY A 291 -2.78 21.18 5.03
C GLY A 291 -3.65 22.00 5.97
N TYR A 292 -4.91 22.28 5.64
CA TYR A 292 -5.77 23.13 6.47
C TYR A 292 -6.69 22.30 7.34
N ILE A 293 -6.23 21.95 8.54
CA ILE A 293 -6.90 20.95 9.38
C ILE A 293 -7.85 21.59 10.40
N LEU A 294 -9.15 21.25 10.31
CA LEU A 294 -10.20 21.80 11.20
C LEU A 294 -10.15 21.17 12.60
N HIS A 295 -9.91 19.87 12.65
CA HIS A 295 -10.02 19.09 13.88
C HIS A 295 -8.79 19.33 14.76
N LYS A 296 -9.02 19.63 16.05
CA LYS A 296 -7.95 19.82 17.05
C LYS A 296 -8.34 19.13 18.37
N PRO A 297 -7.41 18.41 19.04
CA PRO A 297 -5.98 18.28 18.72
C PRO A 297 -5.74 17.48 17.43
N TYR A 298 -4.56 17.67 16.84
CA TYR A 298 -4.08 16.93 15.67
C TYR A 298 -2.57 16.82 15.81
N VAL A 299 -2.10 15.73 16.41
CA VAL A 299 -0.70 15.55 16.79
C VAL A 299 -0.14 14.35 16.06
N ILE A 300 0.85 14.58 15.20
CA ILE A 300 1.57 13.49 14.53
C ILE A 300 2.48 12.82 15.57
N LEU A 301 2.25 11.52 15.80
CA LEU A 301 2.99 10.73 16.78
C LEU A 301 4.15 9.94 16.14
N ALA A 302 3.96 9.52 14.90
CA ALA A 302 4.93 8.75 14.13
C ALA A 302 4.69 8.95 12.63
N VAL A 303 5.71 8.65 11.84
CA VAL A 303 5.63 8.60 10.38
C VAL A 303 6.27 7.32 9.85
N SER A 304 5.86 6.95 8.65
CA SER A 304 6.34 5.81 7.89
C SER A 304 6.75 6.33 6.50
N ASP A 305 8.01 6.10 6.13
CA ASP A 305 8.56 6.49 4.83
C ASP A 305 8.09 5.52 3.77
N VAL A 306 7.42 6.05 2.75
CA VAL A 306 6.88 5.26 1.62
C VAL A 306 7.55 5.61 0.29
N GLY A 307 8.54 6.52 0.34
CA GLY A 307 9.32 6.93 -0.82
C GLY A 307 10.11 5.77 -1.43
N SER A 308 10.08 5.68 -2.77
CA SER A 308 10.83 4.68 -3.55
C SER A 308 12.30 5.03 -3.80
#